data_AF-A0A369RZ14-F1
#
_entry.id   AF-A0A369RZ14-F1
#
_cell.length_a   1.000
_cell.length_b   1.000
_cell.length_c   1.000
_cell.angle_alpha   90.00
_cell.angle_beta   90.00
_cell.angle_gamma   90.00
#
_symmetry.space_group_name_H-M   'P 1'
#
loop_
_entity.id
_entity.type
_entity.pdbx_description
1 polymer ?
#
loop_
_entity_poly.entity_id
_entity_poly.type
_entity_poly.pdbx_seq_one_letter_code
_entity_poly.pdbx_strand_id
1 'polypeptide(L)'
;MTSMNCTLFQGDQSKCSTIVIVKRILASISIVGSFAMIFLIWLFNKHQFFAQRLLLFLSIAALLDSVSYVMGDIQEAGPLCTFEAVMLSIFDWAVLLWITIITFNLYWNAVAKKSTERFEIYYHLVAWGVPVVISVLPFIGNQYGPAGAW
;
A
#
# COMPACT_ATOMS: atom_id res chain seq x y z
N MET A 1 -19.99 14.70 -12.49
CA MET A 1 -18.53 14.46 -12.52
C MET A 1 -17.87 15.76 -12.96
N THR A 2 -17.50 16.59 -12.00
CA THR A 2 -16.78 17.85 -12.24
C THR A 2 -15.29 17.53 -12.31
N SER A 3 -14.74 17.39 -13.51
CA SER A 3 -13.30 17.30 -13.74
C SER A 3 -12.66 18.65 -13.44
N MET A 4 -11.96 18.78 -12.31
CA MET A 4 -11.27 20.01 -11.92
C MET A 4 -9.79 20.00 -12.36
N ASN A 5 -9.23 21.20 -12.48
CA ASN A 5 -7.92 21.46 -13.11
C ASN A 5 -6.77 20.86 -12.32
N CYS A 6 -6.21 19.77 -12.85
CA CYS A 6 -4.97 19.19 -12.36
C CYS A 6 -3.79 20.16 -12.57
N THR A 7 -3.15 20.60 -11.48
CA THR A 7 -2.03 21.55 -11.51
C THR A 7 -0.67 20.88 -11.76
N LEU A 8 -0.61 19.54 -11.73
CA LEU A 8 0.63 18.75 -11.78
C LEU A 8 1.40 18.88 -13.11
N PHE A 9 0.76 19.33 -14.19
CA PHE A 9 1.36 19.50 -15.52
C PHE A 9 0.98 20.84 -16.17
N GLN A 10 1.17 21.96 -15.46
CA GLN A 10 0.82 23.30 -15.97
C GLN A 10 -0.65 23.44 -16.41
N GLY A 11 -1.56 22.62 -15.86
CA GLY A 11 -2.98 22.60 -16.25
C GLY A 11 -3.32 21.70 -17.45
N ASP A 12 -2.39 20.90 -17.97
CA ASP A 12 -2.65 19.95 -19.06
C ASP A 12 -3.49 18.76 -18.58
N GLN A 13 -4.82 18.90 -18.71
CA GLN A 13 -5.81 17.92 -18.26
C GLN A 13 -5.67 16.54 -18.93
N SER A 14 -5.13 16.49 -20.16
CA SER A 14 -5.00 15.25 -20.92
C SER A 14 -4.04 14.29 -20.23
N LYS A 15 -2.89 14.80 -19.77
CA LYS A 15 -1.85 14.02 -19.09
C LYS A 15 -2.32 13.51 -17.73
N CYS A 16 -3.05 14.33 -16.99
CA CYS A 16 -3.58 13.93 -15.68
C CYS A 16 -4.62 12.81 -15.81
N SER A 17 -5.49 12.91 -16.81
CA SER A 17 -6.47 11.86 -17.09
C SER A 17 -5.78 10.55 -17.46
N THR A 18 -4.73 10.59 -18.29
CA THR A 18 -3.95 9.41 -18.64
C THR A 18 -3.31 8.75 -17.42
N ILE A 19 -2.69 9.52 -16.53
CA ILE A 19 -2.04 8.98 -15.32
C ILE A 19 -3.06 8.33 -14.39
N VAL A 20 -4.21 8.98 -14.14
CA VAL A 20 -5.27 8.42 -13.30
C VAL A 20 -5.82 7.12 -13.89
N ILE A 21 -6.04 7.08 -15.21
CA ILE A 21 -6.51 5.86 -15.89
C ILE A 21 -5.47 4.74 -15.77
N VAL A 22 -4.20 5.01 -16.07
CA VAL A 22 -3.12 4.02 -15.98
C VAL A 22 -3.01 3.48 -14.56
N LYS A 23 -3.03 4.37 -13.56
CA LYS A 23 -3.02 4.02 -12.14
C LYS A 23 -4.17 3.10 -11.76
N ARG A 24 -5.41 3.42 -12.16
CA ARG A 24 -6.58 2.58 -11.88
C ARG A 24 -6.51 1.21 -12.54
N ILE A 25 -5.99 1.13 -13.77
CA ILE A 25 -5.78 -0.15 -14.46
C ILE A 25 -4.76 -1.01 -13.73
N LEU A 26 -3.61 -0.43 -13.37
CA LEU A 26 -2.55 -1.14 -12.63
C LEU A 26 -3.05 -1.60 -11.26
N ALA A 27 -3.76 -0.73 -10.53
CA ALA A 27 -4.37 -1.09 -9.26
C ALA A 27 -5.40 -2.23 -9.42
N SER A 28 -6.21 -2.22 -10.47
CA SER A 28 -7.17 -3.30 -10.74
C SER A 28 -6.48 -4.65 -10.99
N ILE A 29 -5.39 -4.65 -11.76
CA ILE A 29 -4.58 -5.85 -11.99
C ILE A 29 -3.97 -6.34 -10.66
N SER A 30 -3.46 -5.42 -9.84
CA SER A 30 -2.88 -5.73 -8.53
C SER A 30 -3.92 -6.31 -7.57
N ILE A 31 -5.16 -5.81 -7.58
CA ILE A 31 -6.28 -6.38 -6.81
C ILE A 31 -6.50 -7.84 -7.21
N VAL A 32 -6.63 -8.13 -8.51
CA VAL A 32 -6.83 -9.51 -9.01
C VAL A 32 -5.65 -10.40 -8.60
N GLY A 33 -4.42 -9.93 -8.75
CA GLY A 33 -3.21 -10.66 -8.34
C GLY A 33 -3.18 -10.95 -6.84
N SER A 34 -3.51 -9.96 -6.00
CA SER A 34 -3.53 -10.09 -4.55
C SER A 34 -4.61 -11.06 -4.08
N PHE A 35 -5.82 -11.00 -4.66
CA PHE A 35 -6.87 -11.98 -4.40
C PHE A 35 -6.48 -13.40 -4.80
N ALA A 36 -5.87 -13.57 -5.99
CA ALA A 36 -5.38 -14.86 -6.44
C ALA A 36 -4.33 -15.43 -5.48
N MET A 37 -3.39 -14.60 -5.00
CA MET A 37 -2.38 -15.01 -4.03
C MET A 37 -3.00 -15.47 -2.71
N ILE A 38 -3.91 -14.68 -2.14
CA ILE A 38 -4.64 -15.05 -0.91
C ILE A 38 -5.38 -16.37 -1.10
N PHE A 39 -6.08 -16.52 -2.23
CA PHE A 39 -6.81 -17.74 -2.56
C PHE A 39 -5.89 -18.97 -2.71
N LEU A 40 -4.74 -18.84 -3.36
CA LEU A 40 -3.78 -19.93 -3.53
C LEU A 40 -3.19 -20.38 -2.18
N ILE A 41 -2.81 -19.44 -1.31
CA ILE A 41 -2.26 -19.77 0.02
C ILE A 41 -3.31 -20.53 0.85
N TRP A 42 -4.59 -20.14 0.74
CA TRP A 42 -5.71 -20.82 1.39
C TRP A 42 -5.99 -22.20 0.79
N LEU A 43 -6.09 -22.31 -0.53
CA LEU A 43 -6.38 -23.56 -1.24
C LEU A 43 -5.33 -24.64 -0.97
N PHE A 44 -4.04 -24.27 -0.97
CA PHE A 44 -2.95 -25.20 -0.71
C PHE A 44 -2.59 -25.33 0.78
N ASN A 45 -3.35 -24.68 1.66
CA ASN A 45 -3.15 -24.63 3.11
C ASN A 45 -1.67 -24.32 3.49
N LYS A 46 -1.01 -23.46 2.71
CA LYS A 46 0.43 -23.14 2.85
C LYS A 46 0.73 -22.20 4.02
N HIS A 47 -0.30 -21.75 4.74
CA HIS A 47 -0.20 -20.96 5.98
C HIS A 47 0.67 -21.59 7.07
N GLN A 48 0.94 -22.89 7.01
CA GLN A 48 1.84 -23.58 7.94
C GLN A 48 3.29 -23.10 7.82
N PHE A 49 3.69 -22.54 6.67
CA PHE A 49 5.05 -22.02 6.47
C PHE A 49 5.14 -20.55 6.86
N PHE A 50 6.11 -20.21 7.69
CA PHE A 50 6.33 -18.84 8.18
C PHE A 50 6.40 -17.80 7.04
N ALA A 51 7.18 -18.08 5.99
CA ALA A 51 7.33 -17.18 4.85
C ALA A 51 6.00 -16.95 4.10
N GLN A 52 5.13 -17.96 4.05
CA GLN A 52 3.82 -17.87 3.39
C GLN A 52 2.83 -17.05 4.22
N ARG A 53 2.92 -17.09 5.55
CA ARG A 53 2.14 -16.19 6.43
C ARG A 53 2.53 -14.73 6.20
N LEU A 54 3.83 -14.42 6.07
CA LEU A 54 4.27 -13.07 5.75
C LEU A 54 3.76 -12.60 4.38
N LEU A 55 3.81 -13.48 3.37
CA LEU A 55 3.26 -13.18 2.03
C LEU A 55 1.74 -12.97 2.04
N LEU A 56 1.01 -13.65 2.92
CA LEU A 56 -0.42 -13.41 3.10
C LEU A 56 -0.67 -11.97 3.58
N PHE A 57 0.05 -11.53 4.60
CA PHE A 57 -0.11 -10.17 5.13
C PHE A 57 0.35 -9.08 4.14
N LEU A 58 1.42 -9.32 3.39
CA LEU A 58 1.80 -8.47 2.27
C LEU A 58 0.68 -8.39 1.23
N SER A 59 0.04 -9.52 0.89
CA SER A 59 -1.05 -9.55 -0.10
C SER A 59 -2.28 -8.81 0.39
N ILE A 60 -2.59 -8.88 1.69
CA ILE A 60 -3.66 -8.09 2.32
C ILE A 60 -3.31 -6.59 2.27
N ALA A 61 -2.07 -6.21 2.62
CA ALA A 61 -1.62 -4.82 2.54
C ALA A 61 -1.70 -4.28 1.10
N ALA A 62 -1.23 -5.04 0.11
CA ALA A 62 -1.26 -4.68 -1.30
C ALA A 62 -2.69 -4.58 -1.86
N LEU A 63 -3.62 -5.39 -1.36
CA LEU A 63 -5.03 -5.29 -1.70
C LEU A 63 -5.64 -3.99 -1.16
N LEU A 64 -5.40 -3.66 0.11
CA LEU A 64 -5.89 -2.42 0.72
C LEU A 64 -5.27 -1.17 0.07
N ASP A 65 -3.99 -1.24 -0.28
CA ASP A 65 -3.28 -0.22 -1.04
C ASP A 65 -3.90 -0.01 -2.42
N SER A 66 -4.11 -1.09 -3.17
CA SER A 66 -4.71 -1.02 -4.51
C SER A 66 -6.16 -0.52 -4.47
N VAL A 67 -6.94 -0.89 -3.43
CA VAL A 67 -8.29 -0.33 -3.20
C VAL A 67 -8.22 1.18 -2.95
N SER A 68 -7.26 1.63 -2.14
CA SER A 68 -7.03 3.05 -1.87
C SER A 68 -6.67 3.81 -3.15
N TYR A 69 -5.87 3.19 -4.03
CA TYR A 69 -5.53 3.75 -5.33
C TYR A 69 -6.71 3.82 -6.32
N VAL A 70 -7.67 2.89 -6.25
CA VAL A 70 -8.90 2.95 -7.05
C VAL A 70 -9.86 4.00 -6.52
N MET A 71 -9.97 4.14 -5.20
CA MET A 71 -10.79 5.17 -4.55
C MET A 71 -10.24 6.58 -4.76
N GLY A 72 -8.92 6.73 -4.81
CA GLY A 72 -8.28 8.02 -5.04
C GLY A 72 -8.74 8.68 -6.35
N ASP A 73 -9.26 9.88 -6.23
CA ASP A 73 -9.58 10.76 -7.37
C ASP A 73 -8.97 12.14 -7.17
N ILE A 74 -8.89 12.92 -8.24
CA ILE A 74 -8.46 14.32 -8.18
C ILE A 74 -9.59 15.12 -7.55
N GLN A 75 -9.48 15.36 -6.24
CA GLN A 75 -10.49 16.07 -5.44
C GLN A 75 -9.95 17.41 -4.90
N GLU A 76 -10.86 18.37 -4.75
CA GLU A 76 -10.59 19.64 -4.06
C GLU A 76 -10.21 19.41 -2.60
N ALA A 77 -9.51 20.38 -2.01
CA ALA A 77 -9.11 20.33 -0.61
C ALA A 77 -10.36 20.17 0.28
N GLY A 78 -10.42 19.06 1.00
CA GLY A 78 -11.55 18.70 1.84
C GLY A 78 -11.26 17.47 2.70
N PRO A 79 -12.15 17.13 3.64
CA PRO A 79 -11.93 16.02 4.57
C PRO A 79 -11.81 14.66 3.87
N LEU A 80 -12.49 14.46 2.73
CA LEU A 80 -12.37 13.25 1.91
C LEU A 80 -11.00 13.16 1.24
N CYS A 81 -10.50 14.27 0.68
CA CYS A 81 -9.17 14.37 0.08
C CYS A 81 -8.07 14.05 1.12
N THR A 82 -8.17 14.60 2.34
CA THR A 82 -7.24 14.28 3.43
C THR A 82 -7.34 12.82 3.85
N PHE A 83 -8.54 12.26 3.94
CA PHE A 83 -8.73 10.85 4.29
C PHE A 83 -8.09 9.91 3.24
N GLU A 84 -8.31 10.19 1.96
CA GLU A 84 -7.71 9.43 0.85
C GLU A 84 -6.18 9.51 0.87
N ALA A 85 -5.63 10.71 1.07
CA ALA A 85 -4.18 10.90 1.16
C ALA A 85 -3.57 10.10 2.31
N VAL A 86 -4.23 10.10 3.47
CA VAL A 86 -3.78 9.38 4.67
C VAL A 86 -3.86 7.88 4.45
N MET A 87 -4.99 7.36 3.95
CA MET A 87 -5.16 5.93 3.67
C MET A 87 -4.09 5.44 2.70
N LEU A 88 -3.92 6.13 1.57
CA LEU A 88 -2.92 5.79 0.55
C LEU A 88 -1.51 5.80 1.14
N SER A 89 -1.16 6.83 1.92
CA SER A 89 0.14 6.90 2.58
C SER A 89 0.36 5.72 3.56
N ILE A 90 -0.63 5.39 4.39
CA ILE A 90 -0.51 4.28 5.36
C ILE A 90 -0.26 2.96 4.63
N PHE A 91 -1.03 2.65 3.59
CA PHE A 91 -0.94 1.35 2.94
C PHE A 91 0.30 1.22 2.05
N ASP A 92 0.71 2.28 1.36
CA ASP A 92 1.95 2.28 0.56
C ASP A 92 3.17 2.01 1.46
N TRP A 93 3.27 2.71 2.59
CA TRP A 93 4.32 2.45 3.59
C TRP A 93 4.22 1.05 4.22
N ALA A 94 3.01 0.54 4.45
CA ALA A 94 2.83 -0.81 4.97
C ALA A 94 3.35 -1.88 4.00
N VAL A 95 3.04 -1.74 2.70
CA VAL A 95 3.54 -2.64 1.64
C VAL A 95 5.06 -2.62 1.59
N LEU A 96 5.68 -1.43 1.59
CA LEU A 96 7.14 -1.28 1.60
C LEU A 96 7.80 -1.95 2.80
N LEU A 97 7.23 -1.79 4.01
CA LEU A 97 7.76 -2.42 5.21
C LEU A 97 7.57 -3.94 5.20
N TRP A 98 6.44 -4.44 4.71
CA TRP A 98 6.21 -5.88 4.54
C TRP A 98 7.24 -6.50 3.58
N ILE A 99 7.49 -5.87 2.44
CA ILE A 99 8.53 -6.30 1.48
C ILE A 99 9.89 -6.34 2.17
N THR A 100 10.25 -5.27 2.88
CA THR A 100 11.52 -5.15 3.60
C THR A 100 11.69 -6.27 4.63
N ILE A 101 10.66 -6.52 5.45
CA ILE A 101 10.63 -7.59 6.45
C ILE A 101 10.80 -8.97 5.80
N ILE A 102 10.10 -9.23 4.69
CA ILE A 102 10.20 -10.50 3.96
C ILE A 102 11.61 -10.68 3.41
N THR A 103 12.23 -9.65 2.82
CA THR A 103 13.60 -9.69 2.34
C THR A 103 14.59 -9.97 3.48
N PHE A 104 14.42 -9.31 4.64
CA PHE A 104 15.24 -9.60 5.83
C PHE A 104 15.06 -11.03 6.34
N ASN A 105 13.82 -11.52 6.40
CA ASN A 105 13.53 -12.90 6.80
C ASN A 105 14.17 -13.90 5.82
N LEU A 106 14.07 -13.66 4.52
CA LEU A 106 14.67 -14.51 3.49
C LEU A 106 16.20 -14.55 3.62
N TYR A 107 16.84 -13.41 3.83
CA TYR A 107 18.29 -13.36 4.07
C TYR A 107 18.69 -14.16 5.31
N TRP A 108 18.00 -13.97 6.43
CA TRP A 108 18.34 -14.64 7.68
C TRP A 108 18.08 -16.16 7.61
N ASN A 109 17.03 -16.57 6.91
CA ASN A 109 16.68 -17.98 6.74
C ASN A 109 17.60 -18.68 5.71
N ALA A 110 17.77 -18.10 4.52
CA ALA A 110 18.53 -18.74 3.44
C ALA A 110 20.05 -18.62 3.61
N VAL A 111 20.55 -17.45 4.03
CA VAL A 111 21.99 -17.19 4.16
C VAL A 111 22.47 -17.51 5.58
N ALA A 112 21.81 -16.93 6.59
CA ALA A 112 22.23 -17.11 7.99
C ALA A 112 21.71 -18.40 8.64
N LYS A 113 20.82 -19.16 7.96
CA LYS A 113 20.21 -20.42 8.45
C LYS A 113 19.59 -20.30 9.84
N LYS A 114 19.05 -19.11 10.17
CA LYS A 114 18.45 -18.79 11.46
C LYS A 114 16.95 -18.53 11.26
N SER A 115 16.11 -19.22 12.03
CA SER A 115 14.67 -18.92 12.07
C SER A 115 14.42 -17.60 12.80
N THR A 116 13.59 -16.75 12.21
CA THR A 116 13.09 -15.52 12.85
C THR A 116 11.61 -15.59 13.20
N GLU A 117 11.03 -16.79 13.21
CA GLU A 117 9.61 -17.01 13.49
C GLU A 117 9.17 -16.42 14.84
N ARG A 118 10.04 -16.47 15.85
CA ARG A 118 9.78 -15.86 17.17
C ARG A 118 9.56 -14.34 17.14
N PHE A 119 9.98 -13.67 16.07
CA PHE A 119 9.90 -12.22 15.93
C PHE A 119 8.67 -11.76 15.14
N GLU A 120 7.77 -12.67 14.78
CA GLU A 120 6.60 -12.35 13.97
C GLU A 120 5.76 -11.21 14.53
N ILE A 121 5.54 -11.18 15.85
CA ILE A 121 4.78 -10.12 16.48
C ILE A 121 5.44 -8.74 16.29
N TYR A 122 6.77 -8.68 16.33
CA TYR A 122 7.51 -7.45 16.07
C TYR A 122 7.41 -7.05 14.59
N TYR A 123 7.38 -8.01 13.67
CA TYR A 123 7.15 -7.73 12.25
C TYR A 123 5.78 -7.08 12.04
N HIS A 124 4.72 -7.58 12.68
CA HIS A 124 3.41 -6.96 12.64
C HIS A 124 3.39 -5.56 13.22
N LEU A 125 4.00 -5.37 14.39
CA LEU A 125 4.06 -4.06 15.05
C LEU A 125 4.78 -3.03 14.19
N VAL A 126 5.89 -3.43 13.54
CA VAL A 126 6.63 -2.54 12.64
C VAL A 126 5.85 -2.29 11.35
N ALA A 127 5.37 -3.33 10.68
CA ALA A 127 4.72 -3.23 9.38
C ALA A 127 3.39 -2.47 9.41
N TRP A 128 2.66 -2.49 10.53
CA TRP A 128 1.40 -1.77 10.68
C TRP A 128 1.52 -0.49 11.49
N GLY A 129 2.38 -0.47 12.52
CA GLY A 129 2.51 0.66 13.42
C GLY A 129 3.33 1.81 12.82
N VAL A 130 4.46 1.51 12.19
CA VAL A 130 5.34 2.55 11.61
C VAL A 130 4.65 3.34 10.50
N PRO A 131 3.89 2.74 9.55
CA PRO A 131 3.15 3.49 8.55
C PRO A 131 2.14 4.45 9.13
N VAL A 132 1.44 4.07 10.20
CA VAL A 132 0.48 4.96 10.88
C VAL A 132 1.22 6.16 11.46
N VAL A 133 2.36 5.95 12.11
CA VAL A 133 3.16 7.06 12.66
C VAL A 133 3.65 7.99 11.54
N ILE A 134 4.21 7.43 10.46
CA ILE A 134 4.70 8.21 9.32
C ILE A 134 3.57 9.04 8.68
N SER A 135 2.40 8.46 8.48
CA SER A 135 1.25 9.14 7.88
C SER A 135 0.59 10.17 8.80
N VAL A 136 0.85 10.13 10.12
CA VAL A 136 0.36 11.16 11.05
C VAL A 136 1.29 12.38 11.08
N LEU A 137 2.58 12.25 10.74
CA LEU A 137 3.54 13.37 10.77
C LEU A 137 3.10 14.61 9.97
N PRO A 138 2.52 14.50 8.75
CA PRO A 138 2.12 15.67 7.98
C PRO A 138 0.98 16.48 8.61
N PHE A 139 0.22 15.89 9.57
CA PHE A 139 -0.76 16.63 10.36
C PHE A 139 -0.13 17.66 11.30
N ILE A 140 1.12 17.44 11.74
CA ILE A 140 1.81 18.30 12.72
C ILE A 140 2.16 19.69 12.14
N GLY A 141 1.94 19.91 10.84
CA GLY A 141 2.11 21.23 10.20
C GLY A 141 1.03 21.60 9.19
N ASN A 142 -0.12 20.90 9.18
CA ASN A 142 -1.18 21.02 8.17
C ASN A 142 -0.63 20.95 6.72
N GLN A 143 0.35 20.06 6.49
CA GLN A 143 1.07 19.92 5.22
C GLN A 143 0.49 18.82 4.33
N TYR A 144 -0.70 18.31 4.63
CA TYR A 144 -1.42 17.42 3.72
C TYR A 144 -1.87 18.25 2.51
N GLY A 145 -1.05 18.24 1.45
CA GLY A 145 -1.39 18.82 0.16
C GLY A 145 -2.54 18.07 -0.53
N PRO A 146 -3.06 18.61 -1.65
CA PRO A 146 -4.14 17.96 -2.40
C PRO A 146 -3.74 16.55 -2.85
N ALA A 147 -4.58 15.58 -2.50
CA ALA A 147 -4.42 14.16 -2.81
C ALA A 147 -4.77 13.84 -4.27
N GLY A 148 -4.26 12.72 -4.77
CA GLY A 148 -4.66 12.13 -6.06
C GLY A 148 -3.66 12.30 -7.20
N ALA A 149 -2.65 13.15 -7.03
CA ALA A 149 -1.63 13.37 -8.05
C ALA A 149 -0.45 12.37 -8.02
N TRP A 150 -0.27 11.66 -6.90
CA TRP A 150 0.62 10.52 -6.73
C TRP A 150 -0.21 9.28 -6.40
#